data_AF-A0A969EG89-F1
#
_entry.id   AF-A0A969EG89-F1
#
_cell.length_a   1.000
_cell.length_b   1.000
_cell.length_c   1.000
_cell.angle_alpha   90.00
_cell.angle_beta   90.00
_cell.angle_gamma   90.00
#
_symmetry.space_group_name_H-M   'P 1'
#
loop_
_entity.id
_entity.type
_entity.pdbx_description
1 polymer ?
#
loop_
_entity_poly.entity_id
_entity_poly.type
_entity_poly.pdbx_seq_one_letter_code
_entity_poly.pdbx_strand_id
1 'polypeptide(L)'
;MHIILVSDRLAKARSVRVSVSHLALAGVAMIGLIIGLAAGLTYLGIQRAAEIKHPALQSLVRSAQEQQARRSEEYVRQNLGVMAVKLGQMQAQLTRLDALGERLSSVVGFKPGELKFAEVPGRGGALVTSPAPRDLGIDELRQHVDAVAGQVEWHSEQLGMIEGGMLESRAKARQLPTSRPVATTWNASGFGWRL
;
A
#
# COMPACT_ATOMS: atom_id res chain seq x y z
N MET A 1 -42.51 -24.31 46.21
CA MET A 1 -43.78 -25.00 45.96
C MET A 1 -43.79 -26.35 46.68
N HIS A 2 -44.93 -26.78 47.21
CA HIS A 2 -45.07 -28.10 47.85
C HIS A 2 -45.56 -29.11 46.81
N ILE A 3 -44.71 -30.07 46.44
CA ILE A 3 -45.11 -31.22 45.62
C ILE A 3 -45.19 -32.42 46.56
N ILE A 4 -46.41 -32.94 46.74
CA ILE A 4 -46.68 -34.12 47.56
C ILE A 4 -46.69 -35.32 46.60
N LEU A 5 -45.64 -36.13 46.63
CA LEU A 5 -45.59 -37.42 45.94
C LEU A 5 -46.19 -38.49 46.86
N VAL A 6 -47.37 -38.99 46.49
CA VAL A 6 -47.96 -40.21 47.06
C VAL A 6 -47.67 -41.34 46.09
N SER A 7 -46.99 -42.39 46.55
CA SER A 7 -46.79 -43.62 45.77
C SER A 7 -47.27 -44.82 46.60
N ASP A 8 -47.89 -45.79 45.94
CA ASP A 8 -48.65 -46.91 46.52
C ASP A 8 -47.85 -47.91 47.39
N ARG A 9 -46.54 -47.70 47.57
CA ARG A 9 -45.65 -48.58 48.34
C ARG A 9 -44.99 -47.94 49.56
N LEU A 10 -45.28 -46.68 49.87
CA LEU A 10 -44.66 -45.96 50.99
C LEU A 10 -45.69 -45.54 52.04
N ALA A 11 -45.70 -46.23 53.19
CA ALA A 11 -46.65 -46.04 54.29
C ALA A 11 -46.55 -44.68 55.03
N LYS A 12 -45.67 -43.76 54.62
CA LYS A 12 -45.53 -42.43 55.23
C LYS A 12 -45.06 -41.39 54.21
N ALA A 13 -45.89 -40.39 53.94
CA ALA A 13 -45.58 -39.30 53.02
C ALA A 13 -44.40 -38.47 53.54
N ARG A 14 -43.24 -38.52 52.88
CA ARG A 14 -42.11 -37.61 53.11
C ARG A 14 -42.22 -36.43 52.14
N SER A 15 -42.46 -35.24 52.67
CA SER A 15 -42.49 -34.00 51.90
C SER A 15 -41.06 -33.49 51.69
N VAL A 16 -40.55 -33.57 50.44
CA VAL A 16 -39.27 -32.96 50.07
C VAL A 16 -39.52 -31.52 49.65
N ARG A 17 -39.04 -30.55 50.44
CA ARG A 17 -39.13 -29.13 50.10
C ARG A 17 -38.08 -28.79 49.04
N VAL A 18 -38.46 -28.84 47.76
CA VAL A 18 -37.62 -28.31 46.67
C VAL A 18 -37.67 -26.78 46.72
N SER A 19 -36.73 -26.19 47.44
CA SER A 19 -36.49 -24.73 47.42
C SER A 19 -35.77 -24.35 46.13
N VAL A 20 -36.01 -23.13 45.62
CA VAL A 20 -35.30 -22.55 44.44
C VAL A 20 -33.78 -22.69 44.58
N SER A 21 -33.26 -22.67 45.80
CA SER A 21 -31.85 -22.88 46.13
C SER A 21 -31.33 -24.27 45.71
N HIS A 22 -32.13 -25.33 45.82
CA HIS A 22 -31.72 -26.69 45.42
C HIS A 22 -31.76 -26.84 43.89
N LEU A 23 -32.70 -26.18 43.22
CA LEU A 23 -32.77 -26.13 41.76
C LEU A 23 -31.58 -25.35 41.18
N ALA A 24 -31.23 -24.21 41.80
CA ALA A 24 -30.05 -23.43 41.44
C ALA A 24 -28.75 -24.22 41.65
N LEU A 25 -28.61 -24.92 42.78
CA LEU A 25 -27.45 -25.78 43.05
C LEU A 25 -27.34 -26.92 42.03
N ALA A 26 -28.45 -27.56 41.68
CA ALA A 26 -28.48 -28.62 40.66
C ALA A 26 -28.11 -28.07 39.27
N GLY A 27 -28.56 -26.85 38.92
CA GLY A 27 -28.19 -26.17 37.69
C GLY A 27 -26.70 -25.86 37.61
N VAL A 28 -26.11 -25.31 38.68
CA VAL A 28 -24.66 -25.04 38.75
C VAL A 28 -23.85 -26.33 38.68
N ALA A 29 -24.29 -27.39 39.37
CA ALA A 29 -23.64 -28.70 39.31
C ALA A 29 -23.68 -29.30 37.90
N MET A 30 -24.81 -29.18 37.19
CA MET A 30 -24.96 -29.65 35.81
C MET A 30 -24.06 -28.87 34.85
N ILE A 31 -23.99 -27.53 34.98
CA ILE A 31 -23.10 -26.69 34.17
C ILE A 31 -21.64 -27.03 34.45
N GLY A 32 -21.27 -27.18 35.73
CA GLY A 32 -19.92 -27.58 36.14
C GLY A 32 -19.54 -28.95 35.58
N LEU A 33 -20.47 -29.89 35.54
CA LEU A 33 -20.26 -31.22 34.97
C LEU A 33 -20.08 -31.17 33.44
N ILE A 34 -20.84 -30.33 32.74
CA ILE A 34 -20.68 -30.12 31.29
C ILE A 34 -19.31 -29.50 30.99
N ILE A 35 -18.92 -28.45 31.72
CA ILE A 35 -17.61 -27.79 31.55
C ILE A 35 -16.48 -28.76 31.90
N GLY A 36 -16.62 -29.51 33.00
CA GLY A 36 -15.65 -30.51 33.44
C GLY A 36 -15.49 -31.65 32.44
N LEU A 37 -16.59 -32.15 31.85
CA LEU A 37 -16.54 -33.15 30.78
C LEU A 37 -15.90 -32.58 29.50
N ALA A 38 -16.25 -31.35 29.10
CA ALA A 38 -15.63 -30.72 27.93
C ALA A 38 -14.12 -30.53 28.12
N ALA A 39 -13.69 -30.02 29.28
CA ALA A 39 -12.29 -29.85 29.64
C ALA A 39 -11.56 -31.20 29.79
N GLY A 40 -12.22 -32.21 30.36
CA GLY A 40 -11.68 -33.55 30.48
C GLY A 40 -11.48 -34.21 29.11
N LEU A 41 -12.48 -34.12 28.23
CA LEU A 41 -12.39 -34.65 26.86
C LEU A 41 -11.33 -33.94 26.03
N THR A 42 -11.15 -32.62 26.16
CA THR A 42 -10.06 -31.91 25.48
C THR A 42 -8.70 -32.26 26.06
N TYR A 43 -8.58 -32.40 27.39
CA TYR A 43 -7.33 -32.78 28.04
C TYR A 43 -6.89 -34.21 27.70
N LEU A 44 -7.80 -35.19 27.83
CA LEU A 44 -7.56 -36.56 27.39
C LEU A 44 -7.36 -36.63 25.88
N GLY A 45 -8.07 -35.80 25.11
CA GLY A 45 -7.93 -35.68 23.67
C GLY A 45 -6.53 -35.22 23.26
N ILE A 46 -5.96 -34.21 23.93
CA ILE A 46 -4.60 -33.72 23.66
C ILE A 46 -3.55 -34.74 24.09
N GLN A 47 -3.70 -35.37 25.27
CA GLN A 47 -2.77 -36.42 25.72
C GLN A 47 -2.82 -37.67 24.82
N ARG A 48 -4.01 -38.15 24.46
CA ARG A 48 -4.18 -39.30 23.56
C ARG A 48 -3.86 -38.96 22.10
N ALA A 49 -4.08 -37.73 21.64
CA ALA A 49 -3.66 -37.27 20.31
C ALA A 49 -2.14 -37.07 20.22
N ALA A 50 -1.45 -36.84 21.34
CA ALA A 50 0.01 -36.85 21.38
C ALA A 50 0.60 -38.27 21.18
N GLU A 51 -0.12 -39.32 21.62
CA GLU A 51 0.25 -40.73 21.42
C GLU A 51 -0.31 -41.34 20.11
N ILE A 52 -1.51 -40.96 19.69
CA ILE A 52 -2.14 -41.35 18.43
C ILE A 52 -1.89 -40.24 17.40
N LYS A 53 -0.62 -40.04 17.04
CA LYS A 53 -0.24 -39.27 15.85
C LYS A 53 -0.70 -40.04 14.62
N HIS A 54 -1.96 -39.92 14.22
CA HIS A 54 -2.38 -40.42 12.90
C HIS A 54 -1.66 -39.59 11.82
N PRO A 55 -0.72 -40.19 11.04
CA PRO A 55 0.09 -39.46 10.07
C PRO A 55 -0.77 -38.77 8.99
N ALA A 56 -1.97 -39.27 8.74
CA ALA A 56 -2.94 -38.71 7.79
C ALA A 56 -3.48 -37.33 8.18
N LEU A 57 -3.73 -37.07 9.48
CA LEU A 57 -4.22 -35.76 9.93
C LEU A 57 -3.09 -34.73 9.93
N GLN A 58 -1.87 -35.13 10.31
CA GLN A 58 -0.71 -34.24 10.23
C GLN A 58 -0.35 -33.90 8.78
N SER A 59 -0.46 -34.85 7.84
CA SER A 59 -0.25 -34.56 6.42
C SER A 59 -1.33 -33.66 5.84
N LEU A 60 -2.59 -33.78 6.28
CA LEU A 60 -3.67 -32.90 5.82
C LEU A 60 -3.50 -31.48 6.36
N VAL A 61 -3.15 -31.32 7.63
CA VAL A 61 -2.89 -30.00 8.23
C VAL A 61 -1.62 -29.37 7.64
N ARG A 62 -0.53 -30.14 7.46
CA ARG A 62 0.69 -29.63 6.80
C ARG A 62 0.45 -29.25 5.35
N SER A 63 -0.25 -30.08 4.57
CA SER A 63 -0.58 -29.74 3.18
C SER A 63 -1.51 -28.52 3.07
N ALA A 64 -2.48 -28.38 3.99
CA ALA A 64 -3.31 -27.18 4.06
C ALA A 64 -2.48 -25.93 4.44
N GLN A 65 -1.54 -26.05 5.38
CA GLN A 65 -0.62 -24.96 5.75
C GLN A 65 0.33 -24.60 4.60
N GLU A 66 0.91 -25.59 3.92
CA GLU A 66 1.76 -25.39 2.75
C GLU A 66 0.99 -24.75 1.59
N GLN A 67 -0.25 -25.18 1.35
CA GLN A 67 -1.10 -24.58 0.32
C GLN A 67 -1.45 -23.13 0.67
N GLN A 68 -1.72 -22.84 1.94
CA GLN A 68 -1.97 -21.47 2.40
C GLN A 68 -0.72 -20.60 2.27
N ALA A 69 0.46 -21.12 2.62
CA ALA A 69 1.73 -20.43 2.45
C ALA A 69 2.02 -20.13 0.97
N ARG A 70 1.82 -21.11 0.07
CA ARG A 70 1.98 -20.91 -1.38
C ARG A 70 1.03 -19.85 -1.93
N ARG A 71 -0.25 -19.88 -1.54
CA ARG A 71 -1.20 -18.82 -1.94
C ARG A 71 -0.74 -17.45 -1.44
N SER A 72 -0.33 -17.36 -0.17
CA SER A 72 0.19 -16.11 0.39
C SER A 72 1.41 -15.60 -0.38
N GLU A 73 2.35 -16.47 -0.74
CA GLU A 73 3.51 -16.10 -1.55
C GLU A 73 3.10 -15.64 -2.95
N GLU A 74 2.19 -16.35 -3.63
CA GLU A 74 1.67 -15.96 -4.94
C GLU A 74 0.97 -14.59 -4.89
N TYR A 75 0.16 -14.32 -3.87
CA TYR A 75 -0.46 -13.00 -3.68
C TYR A 75 0.57 -11.88 -3.49
N VAL A 76 1.62 -12.12 -2.69
CA VAL A 76 2.70 -11.16 -2.51
C VAL A 76 3.44 -10.91 -3.82
N ARG A 77 3.76 -11.97 -4.58
CA ARG A 77 4.43 -11.86 -5.89
C ARG A 77 3.58 -11.11 -6.92
N GLN A 78 2.29 -11.38 -6.99
CA GLN A 78 1.37 -10.66 -7.88
C GLN A 78 1.33 -9.16 -7.55
N ASN A 79 1.23 -8.81 -6.26
CA ASN A 79 1.23 -7.41 -5.83
C ASN A 79 2.57 -6.72 -6.16
N LEU A 80 3.70 -7.41 -5.97
CA LEU A 80 5.03 -6.92 -6.36
C LEU A 80 5.11 -6.67 -7.87
N GLY A 81 4.59 -7.59 -8.69
CA GLY A 81 4.55 -7.43 -10.14
C GLY A 81 3.74 -6.21 -10.58
N VAL A 82 2.57 -5.98 -9.99
CA VAL A 82 1.74 -4.79 -10.27
C VAL A 82 2.47 -3.49 -9.90
N MET A 83 3.15 -3.47 -8.75
CA MET A 83 3.93 -2.31 -8.31
C MET A 83 5.15 -2.06 -9.22
N ALA A 84 5.85 -3.11 -9.67
CA ALA A 84 6.96 -2.99 -10.61
C ALA A 84 6.52 -2.42 -11.96
N VAL A 85 5.36 -2.84 -12.49
CA VAL A 85 4.79 -2.26 -13.71
C VAL A 85 4.48 -0.77 -13.54
N LYS A 86 3.84 -0.38 -12.41
CA LYS A 86 3.57 1.03 -12.11
C LYS A 86 4.86 1.85 -12.00
N LEU A 87 5.90 1.29 -11.38
CA LEU A 87 7.21 1.93 -11.29
C LEU A 87 7.83 2.16 -12.67
N GLY A 88 7.79 1.17 -13.56
CA GLY A 88 8.24 1.32 -14.94
C GLY A 88 7.46 2.38 -15.71
N GLN A 89 6.14 2.47 -15.50
CA GLN A 89 5.30 3.52 -16.07
C GLN A 89 5.70 4.92 -15.56
N MET A 90 5.97 5.07 -14.25
CA MET A 90 6.46 6.34 -13.69
C MET A 90 7.83 6.72 -14.26
N GLN A 91 8.75 5.77 -14.42
CA GLN A 91 10.05 6.01 -15.05
C GLN A 91 9.90 6.50 -16.51
N ALA A 92 9.03 5.86 -17.29
CA ALA A 92 8.76 6.30 -18.66
C ALA A 92 8.12 7.70 -18.73
N GLN A 93 7.23 8.02 -17.79
CA GLN A 93 6.64 9.36 -17.68
C GLN A 93 7.68 10.41 -17.30
N LEU A 94 8.60 10.09 -16.39
CA LEU A 94 9.74 10.94 -16.05
C LEU A 94 10.62 11.19 -17.27
N THR A 95 11.04 10.16 -18.00
CA THR A 95 11.85 10.35 -19.22
C THR A 95 11.18 11.27 -20.25
N ARG A 96 9.84 11.22 -20.34
CA ARG A 96 9.08 12.16 -21.18
C ARG A 96 9.11 13.58 -20.62
N LEU A 97 9.00 13.73 -19.30
CA LEU A 97 9.10 15.02 -18.62
C LEU A 97 10.49 15.64 -18.83
N ASP A 98 11.55 14.85 -18.78
CA ASP A 98 12.94 15.28 -19.00
C ASP A 98 13.09 15.89 -20.41
N ALA A 99 12.54 15.21 -21.41
CA ALA A 99 12.54 15.69 -22.79
C ALA A 99 11.72 16.98 -22.98
N LEU A 100 10.66 17.19 -22.18
CA LEU A 100 9.90 18.44 -22.18
C LEU A 100 10.65 19.55 -21.44
N GLY A 101 11.32 19.24 -20.34
CA GLY A 101 12.16 20.17 -19.57
C GLY A 101 13.30 20.72 -20.42
N GLU A 102 13.99 19.87 -21.17
CA GLU A 102 15.08 20.27 -22.09
C GLU A 102 14.58 21.18 -23.22
N ARG A 103 13.39 20.89 -23.76
CA ARG A 103 12.77 21.79 -24.76
C ARG A 103 12.41 23.13 -24.13
N LEU A 104 11.88 23.14 -22.91
CA LEU A 104 11.45 24.36 -22.24
C LEU A 104 12.65 25.23 -21.84
N SER A 105 13.73 24.62 -21.33
CA SER A 105 14.97 25.32 -20.99
C SER A 105 15.57 26.02 -22.20
N SER A 106 15.56 25.35 -23.37
CA SER A 106 16.05 25.92 -24.63
C SER A 106 15.27 27.16 -25.09
N VAL A 107 13.97 27.26 -24.77
CA VAL A 107 13.12 28.40 -25.13
C VAL A 107 13.41 29.62 -24.25
N VAL A 108 13.75 29.40 -22.98
CA VAL A 108 14.08 30.47 -22.01
C VAL A 108 15.52 30.96 -22.17
N GLY A 109 16.34 30.27 -22.97
CA GLY A 109 17.72 30.67 -23.24
C GLY A 109 18.74 30.15 -22.23
N PHE A 110 18.35 29.18 -21.39
CA PHE A 110 19.33 28.37 -20.65
C PHE A 110 20.15 27.56 -21.65
N LYS A 111 21.48 27.46 -21.45
CA LYS A 111 22.30 26.67 -22.39
C LYS A 111 21.96 25.18 -22.24
N PRO A 112 21.93 24.41 -23.33
CA PRO A 112 21.77 22.96 -23.26
C PRO A 112 22.88 22.37 -22.38
N GLY A 113 22.49 21.75 -21.26
CA GLY A 113 23.40 21.19 -20.25
C GLY A 113 23.61 22.01 -18.97
N GLU A 114 23.09 23.24 -18.86
CA GLU A 114 23.05 23.98 -17.58
C GLU A 114 22.02 23.37 -16.61
N LEU A 115 20.95 22.82 -17.16
CA LEU A 115 19.95 22.03 -16.45
C LEU A 115 20.08 20.58 -16.89
N LYS A 116 20.47 19.70 -15.96
CA LYS A 116 20.75 18.29 -16.22
C LYS A 116 19.46 17.49 -16.06
N PHE A 117 18.59 17.55 -17.07
CA PHE A 117 17.36 16.74 -17.14
C PHE A 117 17.63 15.30 -17.59
N ALA A 118 18.63 15.11 -18.45
CA ALA A 118 18.93 13.81 -19.07
C ALA A 118 20.07 13.04 -18.38
N GLU A 119 20.60 13.53 -17.26
CA GLU A 119 21.63 12.79 -16.53
C GLU A 119 20.96 11.63 -15.78
N VAL A 120 20.89 10.49 -16.47
CA VAL A 120 20.46 9.22 -15.89
C VAL A 120 21.38 8.97 -14.70
N PRO A 121 20.88 9.02 -13.44
CA PRO A 121 21.72 8.68 -12.30
C PRO A 121 22.27 7.28 -12.54
N GLY A 122 23.58 7.12 -12.32
CA GLY A 122 24.29 5.89 -12.64
C GLY A 122 23.50 4.68 -12.14
N ARG A 123 22.93 3.91 -13.08
CA ARG A 123 22.24 2.65 -12.79
C ARG A 123 23.32 1.62 -12.45
N GLY A 124 23.90 1.77 -11.26
CA GLY A 124 24.88 0.87 -10.68
C GLY A 124 24.20 -0.41 -10.26
N GLY A 125 23.99 -1.30 -11.23
CA GLY A 125 23.60 -2.69 -11.00
C GLY A 125 24.47 -3.57 -11.88
N ALA A 126 24.85 -4.75 -11.39
CA ALA A 126 25.59 -5.71 -12.20
C ALA A 126 24.85 -5.92 -13.53
N LEU A 127 25.56 -5.85 -14.66
CA LEU A 127 25.05 -6.29 -15.95
C LEU A 127 24.53 -7.72 -15.76
N VAL A 128 23.21 -7.89 -15.71
CA VAL A 128 22.59 -9.20 -15.58
C VAL A 128 22.76 -9.89 -16.92
N THR A 129 23.93 -10.49 -17.13
CA THR A 129 24.21 -11.46 -18.20
C THR A 129 23.60 -12.81 -17.84
N SER A 130 22.34 -12.81 -17.44
CA SER A 130 21.62 -14.03 -17.14
C SER A 130 20.21 -13.97 -17.71
N PRO A 131 19.83 -14.90 -18.61
CA PRO A 131 18.53 -14.91 -19.28
C PRO A 131 17.37 -15.39 -18.37
N ALA A 132 17.58 -15.51 -17.06
CA ALA A 132 16.57 -15.95 -16.12
C ALA A 132 15.89 -14.74 -15.45
N PRO A 133 14.55 -14.63 -15.49
CA PRO A 133 13.83 -13.62 -14.72
C PRO A 133 14.09 -13.89 -13.23
N ARG A 134 14.88 -13.03 -12.56
CA ARG A 134 14.91 -13.00 -11.10
C ARG A 134 13.70 -12.21 -10.64
N ASP A 135 12.91 -12.82 -9.74
CA ASP A 135 11.86 -12.11 -9.02
C ASP A 135 12.53 -10.99 -8.19
N LEU A 136 12.17 -9.74 -8.49
CA LEU A 136 12.63 -8.57 -7.72
C LEU A 136 12.22 -8.76 -6.26
N GLY A 137 13.21 -8.66 -5.36
CA GLY A 137 12.96 -8.69 -3.92
C GLY A 137 12.13 -7.47 -3.49
N ILE A 138 11.33 -7.61 -2.43
CA ILE A 138 10.53 -6.49 -1.93
C ILE A 138 11.38 -5.28 -1.49
N ASP A 139 12.59 -5.54 -1.00
CA ASP A 139 13.52 -4.49 -0.57
C ASP A 139 14.18 -3.78 -1.75
N GLU A 140 14.47 -4.50 -2.83
CA GLU A 140 14.98 -3.93 -4.08
C GLU A 140 13.92 -3.05 -4.75
N LEU A 141 12.66 -3.49 -4.76
CA LEU A 141 11.55 -2.67 -5.24
C LEU A 141 11.41 -1.37 -4.44
N ARG A 142 11.53 -1.43 -3.10
CA ARG A 142 11.51 -0.24 -2.24
C ARG A 142 12.63 0.74 -2.60
N GLN A 143 13.86 0.25 -2.73
CA GLN A 143 14.99 1.08 -3.14
C GLN A 143 14.75 1.77 -4.49
N HIS A 144 14.15 1.08 -5.46
CA HIS A 144 13.82 1.70 -6.73
C HIS A 144 12.69 2.74 -6.65
N VAL A 145 11.69 2.51 -5.78
CA VAL A 145 10.64 3.51 -5.52
C VAL A 145 11.24 4.76 -4.89
N ASP A 146 12.11 4.61 -3.89
CA ASP A 146 12.79 5.74 -3.23
C ASP A 146 13.68 6.51 -4.22
N ALA A 147 14.37 5.80 -5.11
CA ALA A 147 15.18 6.43 -6.17
C ALA A 147 14.31 7.24 -7.15
N VAL A 148 13.15 6.72 -7.54
CA VAL A 148 12.20 7.45 -8.41
C VAL A 148 11.59 8.64 -7.69
N ALA A 149 11.28 8.52 -6.39
CA ALA A 149 10.80 9.64 -5.59
C ALA A 149 11.84 10.78 -5.53
N GLY A 150 13.12 10.45 -5.30
CA GLY A 150 14.21 11.42 -5.34
C GLY A 150 14.37 12.08 -6.72
N GLN A 151 14.17 11.33 -7.81
CA GLN A 151 14.16 11.90 -9.16
C GLN A 151 13.03 12.90 -9.35
N VAL A 152 11.80 12.58 -8.92
CA VAL A 152 10.65 13.50 -9.06
C VAL A 152 10.92 14.83 -8.36
N GLU A 153 11.45 14.80 -7.13
CA GLU A 153 11.76 16.02 -6.37
C GLU A 153 12.76 16.90 -7.11
N TRP A 154 13.86 16.31 -7.59
CA TRP A 154 14.88 16.99 -8.36
C TRP A 154 14.33 17.64 -9.64
N HIS A 155 13.42 16.95 -10.35
CA HIS A 155 12.78 17.50 -11.55
C HIS A 155 11.83 18.65 -11.22
N SER A 156 11.11 18.56 -10.10
CA SER A 156 10.23 19.63 -9.63
C SER A 156 11.01 20.93 -9.37
N GLU A 157 12.17 20.83 -8.72
CA GLU A 157 13.04 21.97 -8.46
C GLU A 157 13.52 22.63 -9.78
N GLN A 158 14.02 21.83 -10.74
CA GLN A 158 14.49 22.34 -12.02
C GLN A 158 13.38 23.00 -12.85
N LEU A 159 12.19 22.40 -12.89
CA LEU A 159 11.05 23.01 -13.58
C LEU A 159 10.62 24.32 -12.91
N GLY A 160 10.71 24.42 -11.58
CA GLY A 160 10.48 25.67 -10.85
C GLY A 160 11.48 26.78 -11.22
N MET A 161 12.75 26.44 -11.46
CA MET A 161 13.74 27.42 -11.95
C MET A 161 13.38 27.93 -13.36
N ILE A 162 12.96 27.03 -14.26
CA ILE A 162 12.52 27.42 -15.61
C ILE A 162 11.28 28.30 -15.54
N GLU A 163 10.32 27.97 -14.68
CA GLU A 163 9.12 28.77 -14.46
C GLU A 163 9.47 30.19 -13.99
N GLY A 164 10.40 30.31 -13.03
CA GLY A 164 10.89 31.62 -12.57
C GLY A 164 11.48 32.46 -13.70
N GLY A 165 12.35 31.87 -14.53
CA GLY A 165 12.94 32.54 -15.69
C GLY A 165 11.91 32.95 -16.76
N MET A 166 10.89 32.12 -16.99
CA MET A 166 9.77 32.48 -17.88
C MET A 166 8.96 33.65 -17.33
N LEU A 167 8.71 33.68 -16.03
CA LEU A 167 7.95 34.74 -15.38
C LEU A 167 8.70 36.08 -15.48
N GLU A 168 10.01 36.07 -15.27
CA GLU A 168 10.88 37.24 -15.45
C GLU A 168 10.88 37.72 -16.90
N SER A 169 11.07 36.80 -17.85
CA SER A 169 11.07 37.11 -19.28
C SER A 169 9.74 37.74 -19.73
N ARG A 170 8.62 37.19 -19.23
CA ARG A 170 7.27 37.71 -19.50
C ARG A 170 7.04 39.07 -18.84
N ALA A 171 7.54 39.28 -17.64
CA ALA A 171 7.47 40.57 -16.95
C ALA A 171 8.25 41.65 -17.73
N LYS A 172 9.47 41.34 -18.17
CA LYS A 172 10.31 42.23 -18.99
C LYS A 172 9.67 42.55 -20.34
N ALA A 173 9.08 41.55 -21.01
CA ALA A 173 8.36 41.76 -22.26
C ALA A 173 7.15 42.70 -22.11
N ARG A 174 6.45 42.64 -20.98
CA ARG A 174 5.33 43.56 -20.66
C ARG A 174 5.77 44.96 -20.26
N GLN A 175 6.99 45.13 -19.75
CA GLN A 175 7.55 46.44 -19.43
C GLN A 175 7.94 47.25 -20.67
N LEU A 176 8.11 46.59 -21.83
CA LEU A 176 8.35 47.27 -23.10
C LEU A 176 7.02 47.77 -23.68
N PRO A 177 6.81 49.09 -23.85
CA PRO A 177 5.62 49.63 -24.50
C PRO A 177 5.70 49.30 -26.01
N THR A 178 5.14 48.15 -26.38
CA THR A 178 5.06 47.68 -27.78
C THR A 178 3.79 48.16 -28.48
N SER A 179 2.86 48.78 -27.76
CA SER A 179 1.69 49.43 -28.34
C SER A 179 2.08 50.77 -28.97
N ARG A 180 1.53 51.04 -30.16
CA ARG A 180 1.65 52.36 -30.78
C ARG A 180 0.91 53.39 -29.91
N PRO A 181 1.53 54.53 -29.58
CA PRO A 181 0.92 55.54 -28.72
C PRO A 181 -0.34 56.18 -29.34
N VAL A 182 -0.48 56.12 -30.67
CA VAL A 182 -1.63 56.68 -31.39
C VAL A 182 -2.03 55.75 -32.55
N ALA A 183 -3.33 55.62 -32.82
CA ALA A 183 -3.92 54.80 -33.89
C ALA A 183 -3.79 55.45 -35.30
N THR A 184 -2.64 56.06 -35.62
CA THR A 184 -2.40 56.62 -36.96
C THR A 184 -1.30 55.84 -37.68
N THR A 185 -1.48 55.65 -38.99
CA THR A 185 -0.57 54.89 -39.87
C THR A 185 0.66 55.68 -40.31
N TRP A 186 0.69 57.00 -40.07
CA TRP A 186 1.73 57.90 -40.56
C TRP A 186 2.17 58.89 -39.47
N ASN A 187 3.44 58.82 -39.07
CA ASN A 187 4.09 59.77 -38.18
C ASN A 187 5.14 60.55 -38.99
N ALA A 188 4.71 61.59 -39.71
CA ALA A 188 5.63 62.58 -40.23
C ALA A 188 5.89 63.62 -39.13
N SER A 189 7.09 63.59 -38.55
CA SER A 189 7.60 64.71 -37.75
C SER A 189 7.70 65.94 -38.66
N GLY A 190 6.90 66.97 -38.39
CA GLY A 190 6.98 68.28 -39.04
C GLY A 190 8.13 69.14 -38.52
N PHE A 191 9.21 68.53 -37.99
CA PHE A 191 10.29 69.28 -37.36
C PHE A 191 11.38 69.65 -38.38
N GLY A 192 11.50 70.95 -38.64
CA GLY A 192 12.59 71.57 -39.41
C GLY A 192 12.28 71.72 -40.90
N TRP A 193 12.14 72.96 -41.35
CA TRP A 193 12.28 73.27 -42.78
C TRP A 193 13.70 72.92 -43.20
N ARG A 194 13.83 72.04 -44.19
CA ARG A 194 15.10 71.82 -44.87
C ARG A 194 15.22 72.89 -45.95
N LEU A 195 16.03 73.91 -45.68
CA LEU A 195 16.55 74.83 -46.68
C LEU A 195 17.68 74.15 -47.45
#